data_AF-A0A2X2C3H4-F1
#
_entry.id   AF-A0A2X2C3H4-F1
#
_cell.length_a   1.000
_cell.length_b   1.000
_cell.length_c   1.000
_cell.angle_alpha   90.00
_cell.angle_beta   90.00
_cell.angle_gamma   90.00
#
_symmetry.space_group_name_H-M   'P 1'
#
loop_
_entity.id
_entity.type
_entity.pdbx_description
1 polymer ?
#
loop_
_entity_poly.entity_id
_entity_poly.type
_entity_poly.pdbx_seq_one_letter_code
_entity_poly.pdbx_strand_id
1 'polypeptide(L)'
;MRKEAVLLSLLVSSLASAHSYDWSVTQSYFNKIFINHPNCEPQQMRWSQQECSNFRARAMTRFLKEWDDRQYLRSGKIVDNPAATARVNSELP
;
A
#
# COMPACT_ATOMS: atom_id res chain seq x y z
N MET A 1 55.26 -2.52 26.79
CA MET A 1 54.13 -2.14 27.65
C MET A 1 53.32 -1.06 26.95
N ARG A 2 51.99 -1.18 26.96
CA ARG A 2 50.94 -0.22 26.53
C ARG A 2 50.76 -0.07 25.00
N LYS A 3 49.56 0.00 24.41
CA LYS A 3 48.12 -0.23 24.72
C LYS A 3 47.45 0.11 23.36
N GLU A 4 46.79 -0.82 22.69
CA GLU A 4 45.32 -0.93 22.54
C GLU A 4 44.61 0.24 21.82
N ALA A 5 43.91 -0.11 20.72
CA ALA A 5 42.73 0.51 20.08
C ALA A 5 42.89 1.92 19.47
N VAL A 6 42.27 2.29 18.35
CA VAL A 6 40.82 2.35 18.12
C VAL A 6 40.50 2.25 16.62
N LEU A 7 39.70 1.24 16.24
CA LEU A 7 38.93 1.23 15.00
C LEU A 7 37.87 2.35 15.07
N LEU A 8 37.95 3.35 14.18
CA LEU A 8 36.82 4.23 13.92
C LEU A 8 35.89 3.59 12.90
N SER A 9 34.87 2.88 13.40
CA SER A 9 33.68 2.52 12.63
C SER A 9 32.92 3.78 12.22
N LEU A 10 32.93 4.10 10.92
CA LEU A 10 31.97 5.01 10.29
C LEU A 10 30.61 4.29 10.22
N LEU A 11 29.83 4.39 11.29
CA LEU A 11 28.41 4.04 11.28
C LEU A 11 27.66 5.10 10.46
N VAL A 12 27.37 4.77 9.20
CA VAL A 12 26.33 5.45 8.43
C VAL A 12 24.99 5.09 9.08
N SER A 13 24.53 5.94 9.99
CA SER A 13 23.16 5.88 10.50
C SER A 13 22.21 6.38 9.42
N SER A 14 21.83 5.48 8.51
CA SER A 14 20.68 5.67 7.64
C SER A 14 19.45 5.85 8.55
N LEU A 15 19.00 7.08 8.71
CA LEU A 15 17.66 7.40 9.23
C LEU A 15 16.65 6.93 8.17
N ALA A 16 16.48 5.62 8.05
CA ALA A 16 15.27 5.06 7.48
C ALA A 16 14.17 5.42 8.47
N SER A 17 13.51 6.56 8.26
CA SER A 17 12.21 6.82 8.86
C SER A 17 11.23 5.81 8.28
N ALA A 18 11.31 4.58 8.78
CA ALA A 18 10.28 3.58 8.67
C ALA A 18 9.07 4.17 9.41
N HIS A 19 8.26 4.95 8.70
CA HIS A 19 6.89 5.17 9.12
C HIS A 19 6.24 3.80 8.98
N SER A 20 6.29 3.00 10.04
CA SER A 20 5.51 1.78 10.14
C SER A 20 4.04 2.21 10.19
N TYR A 21 3.43 2.36 9.02
CA TYR A 21 2.01 2.59 8.93
C TYR A 21 1.31 1.35 9.45
N ASP A 22 0.34 1.56 10.33
CA ASP A 22 -0.48 0.47 10.85
C ASP A 22 -1.14 -0.24 9.66
N TRP A 23 -0.85 -1.53 9.53
CA TRP A 23 -1.41 -2.37 8.49
C TRP A 23 -2.94 -2.36 8.52
N SER A 24 -3.54 -2.27 9.71
CA SER A 24 -5.00 -2.21 9.88
C SER A 24 -5.59 -0.94 9.26
N VAL A 25 -4.92 0.21 9.43
CA VAL A 25 -5.32 1.50 8.85
C VAL A 25 -5.20 1.45 7.34
N THR A 26 -4.08 0.93 6.85
CA THR A 26 -3.78 0.77 5.42
C THR A 26 -4.83 -0.12 4.74
N GLN A 27 -5.14 -1.26 5.33
CA GLN A 27 -6.14 -2.21 4.83
C GLN A 27 -7.57 -1.67 4.94
N SER A 28 -7.92 -0.99 6.03
CA SER A 28 -9.21 -0.34 6.20
C SER A 28 -9.45 0.72 5.12
N TYR A 29 -8.44 1.52 4.82
CA TYR A 29 -8.53 2.54 3.78
C TYR A 29 -8.64 1.93 2.38
N PHE A 30 -7.88 0.87 2.06
CA PHE A 30 -8.08 0.12 0.81
C PHE A 30 -9.52 -0.35 0.66
N ASN A 31 -10.09 -0.97 1.70
CA ASN A 31 -11.46 -1.49 1.66
C ASN A 31 -12.50 -0.38 1.45
N LYS A 32 -12.23 0.86 1.90
CA LYS A 32 -13.09 2.03 1.68
C LYS A 32 -13.11 2.45 0.19
N ILE A 33 -11.99 2.38 -0.50
CA ILE A 33 -11.83 2.94 -1.87
C ILE A 33 -11.88 1.89 -2.98
N PHE A 34 -11.73 0.61 -2.63
CA PHE A 34 -11.80 -0.49 -3.58
C PHE A 34 -13.22 -0.68 -4.07
N ILE A 35 -13.39 -0.73 -5.38
CA ILE A 35 -14.67 -0.97 -6.04
C ILE A 35 -14.66 -2.40 -6.58
N ASN A 36 -15.69 -3.17 -6.23
CA ASN A 36 -15.82 -4.53 -6.71
C ASN A 36 -16.11 -4.54 -8.22
N HIS A 37 -15.50 -5.48 -8.95
CA HIS A 37 -15.78 -5.61 -10.38
C HIS A 37 -17.22 -6.14 -10.58
N PRO A 38 -18.00 -5.66 -11.58
CA PRO A 38 -19.36 -6.16 -11.82
C PRO A 38 -19.47 -7.68 -11.98
N ASN A 39 -18.45 -8.32 -12.56
CA ASN A 39 -18.37 -9.78 -12.68
C ASN A 39 -18.17 -10.52 -11.34
N CYS A 40 -17.86 -9.80 -10.26
CA CYS A 40 -17.68 -10.31 -8.90
C CYS A 40 -18.87 -10.00 -7.99
N GLU A 41 -19.94 -9.40 -8.52
CA GLU A 41 -21.17 -9.16 -7.77
C GLU A 41 -21.88 -10.49 -7.46
N PRO A 42 -22.25 -10.78 -6.20
CA PRO A 42 -22.82 -12.07 -5.82
C PRO A 42 -24.08 -12.48 -6.59
N GLN A 43 -24.89 -11.49 -6.99
CA GLN A 43 -26.15 -11.74 -7.72
C GLN A 43 -25.94 -12.05 -9.21
N GLN A 44 -24.77 -11.70 -9.76
CA GLN A 44 -24.46 -11.80 -11.18
C GLN A 44 -23.02 -12.28 -11.39
N MET A 45 -22.56 -13.20 -10.53
CA MET A 45 -21.17 -13.65 -10.50
C MET A 45 -20.81 -14.34 -11.82
N ARG A 46 -20.05 -13.63 -12.65
CA ARG A 46 -19.58 -14.08 -13.96
C ARG A 46 -18.14 -14.61 -13.90
N TRP A 47 -17.36 -14.13 -12.94
CA TRP A 47 -16.03 -14.62 -12.65
C TRP A 47 -16.07 -15.61 -11.49
N SER A 48 -15.15 -16.58 -11.49
CA SER A 48 -14.92 -17.45 -10.35
C SER A 48 -14.45 -16.67 -9.12
N GLN A 49 -14.62 -17.26 -7.94
CA GLN A 49 -14.10 -16.70 -6.69
C GLN A 49 -12.58 -16.44 -6.75
N GLN A 50 -11.84 -17.33 -7.43
CA GLN A 50 -10.41 -17.16 -7.63
C GLN A 50 -10.09 -15.94 -8.49
N GLU A 51 -10.83 -15.72 -9.59
CA GLU A 51 -10.65 -14.54 -10.45
C GLU A 51 -10.96 -13.24 -9.70
N CYS A 52 -12.00 -13.23 -8.88
CA CYS A 52 -12.34 -12.08 -8.04
C CYS A 52 -11.28 -11.81 -6.96
N SER A 53 -10.74 -12.87 -6.34
CA SER A 53 -9.61 -12.76 -5.41
C SER A 53 -8.36 -12.20 -6.12
N ASN A 54 -8.05 -12.70 -7.31
CA ASN A 54 -6.93 -12.21 -8.12
C ASN A 54 -7.11 -10.74 -8.52
N PHE A 55 -8.31 -10.32 -8.89
CA PHE A 55 -8.63 -8.91 -9.18
C PHE A 55 -8.38 -8.01 -7.97
N ARG A 56 -8.90 -8.40 -6.80
CA ARG A 56 -8.67 -7.67 -5.55
C ARG A 56 -7.18 -7.60 -5.18
N ALA A 57 -6.44 -8.70 -5.38
CA ALA A 57 -5.01 -8.75 -5.11
C ALA A 57 -4.23 -7.77 -6.01
N ARG A 58 -4.54 -7.71 -7.31
CA ARG A 58 -3.91 -6.73 -8.22
C ARG A 58 -4.24 -5.29 -7.85
N ALA A 59 -5.49 -5.03 -7.45
CA ALA A 59 -5.89 -3.71 -6.95
C ALA A 59 -5.14 -3.34 -5.66
N MET A 60 -4.95 -4.28 -4.74
CA MET A 60 -4.15 -4.10 -3.53
C MET A 60 -2.69 -3.78 -3.88
N THR A 61 -2.08 -4.47 -4.85
CA THR A 61 -0.71 -4.17 -5.30
C THR A 61 -0.58 -2.73 -5.80
N ARG A 62 -1.53 -2.25 -6.62
CA ARG A 62 -1.57 -0.85 -7.04
C ARG A 62 -1.73 0.11 -5.87
N PHE A 63 -2.67 -0.19 -4.96
CA PHE A 63 -2.90 0.61 -3.77
C PHE A 63 -1.66 0.75 -2.90
N LEU A 64 -0.94 -0.33 -2.63
CA LEU A 64 0.28 -0.30 -1.82
C LEU A 64 1.37 0.55 -2.47
N LYS A 65 1.46 0.54 -3.81
CA LYS A 65 2.33 1.45 -4.54
C LYS A 65 1.92 2.92 -4.36
N GLU A 66 0.64 3.24 -4.56
CA GLU A 66 0.13 4.61 -4.37
C GLU A 66 0.29 5.09 -2.92
N TRP A 67 0.15 4.18 -1.96
CA TRP A 67 0.34 4.43 -0.54
C TRP A 67 1.80 4.76 -0.21
N ASP A 68 2.74 3.97 -0.72
CA ASP A 68 4.19 4.18 -0.58
C ASP A 68 4.64 5.49 -1.26
N ASP A 69 4.06 5.80 -2.43
CA ASP A 69 4.24 7.06 -3.16
C ASP A 69 3.54 8.27 -2.47
N ARG A 70 3.03 8.07 -1.25
CA ARG A 70 2.36 9.07 -0.39
C ARG A 70 1.16 9.76 -1.05
N GLN A 71 0.49 9.09 -1.98
CA GLN A 71 -0.62 9.70 -2.73
C GLN A 71 -1.85 9.92 -1.85
N TYR A 72 -1.97 9.17 -0.75
CA TYR A 72 -3.03 9.32 0.25
C TYR A 72 -2.56 10.01 1.53
N LEU A 73 -1.33 10.53 1.59
CA LEU A 73 -0.73 11.03 2.83
C LEU A 73 -0.27 12.48 2.67
N ARG A 74 -0.85 13.39 3.46
CA ARG A 74 -0.44 14.79 3.55
C ARG A 74 -0.21 15.15 5.01
N SER A 75 1.01 15.57 5.35
CA SER A 75 1.38 15.99 6.72
C SER A 75 0.99 14.97 7.80
N GLY A 76 1.20 13.67 7.53
CA GLY A 76 0.87 12.58 8.46
C GLY A 76 -0.61 12.23 8.54
N LYS A 77 -1.48 12.85 7.76
CA LYS A 77 -2.91 12.55 7.70
C LYS A 77 -3.27 11.85 6.40
N ILE A 78 -4.23 10.93 6.49
CA ILE A 78 -4.84 10.31 5.32
C ILE A 78 -5.74 11.35 4.64
N VAL A 79 -5.58 11.51 3.34
CA VAL A 79 -6.40 12.39 2.51
C VAL A 79 -6.96 11.61 1.32
N ASP A 80 -8.19 11.93 0.94
CA ASP A 80 -8.78 11.36 -0.25
C ASP A 80 -8.10 11.94 -1.50
N ASN A 81 -7.71 11.06 -2.44
CA ASN A 81 -7.07 11.42 -3.69
C ASN A 81 -7.75 10.67 -4.85
N PRO A 82 -8.72 11.31 -5.55
CA PRO A 82 -9.49 10.66 -6.60
C PRO A 82 -8.65 10.11 -7.76
N ALA A 83 -7.54 10.78 -8.11
CA ALA A 83 -6.66 10.33 -9.19
C ALA A 83 -5.92 9.03 -8.81
N ALA A 84 -5.44 8.93 -7.57
CA ALA A 84 -4.84 7.70 -7.08
C ALA A 84 -5.89 6.58 -6.97
N THR A 85 -7.09 6.89 -6.48
CA THR A 85 -8.21 5.93 -6.42
C THR A 85 -8.60 5.40 -7.79
N ALA A 86 -8.60 6.24 -8.83
CA ALA A 86 -8.83 5.81 -10.20
C ALA A 86 -7.74 4.83 -10.69
N ARG A 87 -6.47 5.06 -10.32
CA ARG A 87 -5.37 4.14 -10.64
C ARG A 87 -5.50 2.81 -9.91
N VAL A 88 -5.86 2.80 -8.63
CA VAL A 88 -6.13 1.56 -7.87
C VAL A 88 -7.18 0.70 -8.57
N ASN A 89 -8.23 1.36 -9.07
CA ASN A 89 -9.38 0.74 -9.72
C ASN A 89 -9.30 0.76 -11.26
N SER A 90 -8.11 0.87 -11.86
CA SER A 90 -7.95 1.05 -13.31
C SER A 90 -8.36 -0.14 -14.18
N GLU A 91 -8.64 -1.30 -13.56
CA GLU A 91 -9.12 -2.51 -14.23
C GLU A 91 -10.66 -2.59 -14.26
N LEU A 92 -11.36 -1.55 -13.80
CA LEU A 92 -12.80 -1.45 -13.98
C LEU A 92 -13.14 -1.10 -15.45
N PRO A 93 -14.29 -1.58 -15.95
CA PRO A 93 -14.79 -1.28 -17.29
C PRO A 93 -15.25 0.17 -17.48
#